data_AF-A0A7Y8D4A5-F1
#
_entry.id   AF-A0A7Y8D4A5-F1
#
_cell.length_a   1.000
_cell.length_b   1.000
_cell.length_c   1.000
_cell.angle_alpha   90.00
_cell.angle_beta   90.00
_cell.angle_gamma   90.00
#
_symmetry.space_group_name_H-M   'P 1'
#
loop_
_entity.id
_entity.type
_entity.pdbx_description
1 polymer ?
#
loop_
_entity_poly.entity_id
_entity_poly.type
_entity_poly.pdbx_seq_one_letter_code
_entity_poly.pdbx_strand_id
1 'polypeptide(L)'
;MQNSKPKAGDAVILTGHYTGVNPGDIGCIGGGLSAVIGSNLTFNPNSYRDDSCVSCGGGPGTFDLPVLHPTGMTVKMPFWRFKDGIREAYNTEQFTLAVPLWEYRGEGDHPVWGPQDVKVLLGDRILAHDTFKLFPRNWEKVEVFRGEFCLTNIGNRPNRDYMGEQLARLYRRRQLLSLHHHRVASVGCGYPYTVTQGSTTPLTAFRTLYELHKWLKAYGLSPVNEVRQDSVTVSTIVPNADYTTWQKLRAAHQPLE
;
A
#
# COMPACT_ATOMS: atom_id res chain seq x y z
N MET A 1 14.90 15.44 27.10
CA MET A 1 15.25 14.04 27.36
C MET A 1 14.47 13.18 26.40
N GLN A 2 15.13 12.41 25.53
CA GLN A 2 14.43 11.48 24.64
C GLN A 2 13.76 10.41 25.51
N ASN A 3 12.44 10.26 25.38
CA ASN A 3 11.68 9.20 26.01
C ASN A 3 12.32 7.86 25.60
N SER A 4 12.95 7.15 26.53
CA SER A 4 13.66 5.90 26.22
C SER A 4 12.73 4.70 26.07
N LYS A 5 11.42 4.89 26.26
CA LYS A 5 10.40 3.84 26.21
C LYS A 5 9.22 4.27 25.33
N PRO A 6 8.67 3.36 24.52
CA PRO A 6 7.49 3.63 23.70
C PRO A 6 6.26 3.88 24.56
N LYS A 7 5.56 4.99 24.33
CA LYS A 7 4.36 5.39 25.10
C LYS A 7 3.10 5.38 24.24
N ALA A 8 1.95 5.35 24.92
CA ALA A 8 0.65 5.54 24.28
C ALA A 8 0.64 6.84 23.45
N GLY A 9 0.21 6.73 22.20
CA GLY A 9 0.18 7.81 21.23
C GLY A 9 1.42 7.95 20.36
N ASP A 10 2.51 7.24 20.67
CA ASP A 10 3.67 7.21 19.77
C ASP A 10 3.34 6.45 18.47
N ALA A 11 4.06 6.79 17.40
CA ALA A 11 3.92 6.13 16.11
C ALA A 11 4.90 4.97 15.97
N VAL A 12 4.53 3.95 15.20
CA VAL A 12 5.40 2.82 14.87
C VAL A 12 5.39 2.58 13.37
N ILE A 13 6.55 2.53 12.73
CA ILE A 13 6.69 2.12 11.33
C ILE A 13 7.14 0.66 11.26
N LEU A 14 6.50 -0.13 10.38
CA LEU A 14 6.95 -1.49 10.07
C LEU A 14 8.06 -1.45 9.01
N THR A 15 9.20 -2.10 9.26
CA THR A 15 10.28 -2.24 8.26
C THR A 15 10.44 -3.67 7.72
N GLY A 16 10.00 -4.68 8.48
CA GLY A 16 10.10 -6.09 8.09
C GLY A 16 8.78 -6.75 7.72
N HIS A 17 8.74 -8.07 7.81
CA HIS A 17 7.56 -8.88 7.56
C HIS A 17 6.63 -8.91 8.78
N TYR A 18 5.35 -8.61 8.56
CA TYR A 18 4.31 -8.96 9.51
C TYR A 18 3.02 -9.24 8.74
N THR A 19 2.35 -10.34 9.06
CA THR A 19 1.19 -10.79 8.29
C THR A 19 0.09 -9.72 8.27
N GLY A 20 -0.35 -9.35 7.06
CA GLY A 20 -1.45 -8.40 6.86
C GLY A 20 -1.06 -6.92 6.92
N VAL A 21 0.23 -6.58 7.11
CA VAL A 21 0.73 -5.21 7.14
C VAL A 21 1.88 -5.07 6.13
N ASN A 22 1.92 -3.98 5.37
CA ASN A 22 3.02 -3.75 4.44
C ASN A 22 4.16 -3.00 5.12
N PRO A 23 5.43 -3.25 4.73
CA PRO A 23 6.52 -2.37 5.14
C PRO A 23 6.22 -0.91 4.77
N GLY A 24 6.47 0.01 5.71
CA GLY A 24 6.15 1.43 5.59
C GLY A 24 4.77 1.84 6.12
N ASP A 25 3.92 0.88 6.48
CA ASP A 25 2.70 1.18 7.23
C ASP A 25 3.05 1.71 8.63
N ILE A 26 2.26 2.70 9.06
CA ILE A 26 2.44 3.38 10.35
C ILE A 26 1.26 3.02 11.25
N GLY A 27 1.58 2.44 12.40
CA GLY A 27 0.66 2.16 13.49
C GLY A 27 0.77 3.16 14.64
N CYS A 28 -0.13 3.00 15.60
CA CYS A 28 -0.16 3.77 16.84
C CYS A 28 -0.12 2.86 18.05
N ILE A 29 0.58 3.29 19.10
CA ILE A 29 0.64 2.61 20.38
C ILE A 29 -0.57 3.03 21.22
N GLY A 30 -1.40 2.07 21.63
CA GLY A 30 -2.51 2.28 22.55
C GLY A 30 -2.09 2.19 24.02
N GLY A 31 -3.00 2.60 24.91
CA GLY A 31 -2.85 2.49 26.36
C GLY A 31 -3.15 3.79 27.10
N GLY A 32 -2.93 3.81 28.41
CA GLY A 32 -3.07 5.01 29.23
C GLY A 32 -1.91 5.99 29.00
N LEU A 33 -2.20 7.28 28.89
CA LEU A 33 -1.17 8.32 28.73
C LEU A 33 -0.27 8.49 29.97
N SER A 34 -0.79 8.13 31.15
CA SER A 34 -0.04 8.10 32.41
C SER A 34 0.86 6.86 32.56
N ALA A 35 0.70 5.86 31.69
CA ALA A 35 1.49 4.64 31.76
C ALA A 35 2.96 4.88 31.35
N VAL A 36 3.87 4.14 31.97
CA VAL A 36 5.31 4.22 31.67
C VAL A 36 5.60 3.70 30.26
N ILE A 37 4.86 2.68 29.83
CA ILE A 37 4.93 2.04 28.52
C ILE A 37 3.50 1.89 28.00
N GLY A 38 3.31 1.98 26.68
CA GLY A 38 2.02 1.62 26.07
C GLY A 38 1.66 0.14 26.26
N SER A 39 0.44 -0.23 25.86
CA SER A 39 -0.07 -1.60 26.03
C SER A 39 -0.03 -2.42 24.75
N ASN A 40 -0.40 -1.81 23.62
CA ASN A 40 -0.74 -2.51 22.39
C ASN A 40 -0.37 -1.67 21.17
N LEU A 41 -0.24 -2.33 20.02
CA LEU A 41 0.04 -1.70 18.73
C LEU A 41 -1.05 -2.09 17.72
N THR A 42 -1.50 -1.12 16.93
CA THR A 42 -2.38 -1.36 15.77
C THR A 42 -1.88 -0.59 14.55
N PHE A 43 -1.73 -1.28 13.41
CA PHE A 43 -1.40 -0.66 12.12
C PHE A 43 -2.67 -0.14 11.42
N ASN A 44 -3.28 0.88 12.01
CA ASN A 44 -4.30 1.72 11.39
C ASN A 44 -4.33 3.05 12.16
N PRO A 45 -3.72 4.12 11.65
CA PRO A 45 -3.32 5.26 12.47
C PRO A 45 -4.47 6.19 12.86
N ASN A 46 -5.73 5.90 12.50
CA ASN A 46 -6.86 6.69 12.97
C ASN A 46 -7.26 6.27 14.40
N SER A 47 -6.56 6.83 15.39
CA SER A 47 -6.72 6.45 16.79
C SER A 47 -7.49 7.50 17.59
N TYR A 48 -8.28 7.03 18.55
CA TYR A 48 -8.88 7.89 19.56
C TYR A 48 -7.80 8.33 20.55
N ARG A 49 -7.80 9.62 20.91
CA ARG A 49 -6.93 10.13 21.97
C ARG A 49 -7.62 11.25 22.75
N ASP A 50 -7.72 11.09 24.06
CA ASP A 50 -8.13 12.14 24.98
C ASP A 50 -7.00 12.46 25.98
N ASP A 51 -7.34 13.14 27.08
CA ASP A 51 -6.37 13.52 28.11
C ASP A 51 -5.90 12.33 28.98
N SER A 52 -6.59 11.19 28.89
CA SER A 52 -6.35 10.02 29.74
C SER A 52 -5.72 8.85 28.99
N CYS A 53 -6.06 8.64 27.72
CA CYS A 53 -5.72 7.42 26.99
C CYS A 53 -5.59 7.61 25.48
N VAL A 54 -5.00 6.60 24.85
CA VAL A 54 -5.01 6.38 23.41
C VAL A 54 -5.63 5.02 23.16
N SER A 55 -6.68 4.99 22.35
CA SER A 55 -7.29 3.75 21.88
C SER A 55 -7.10 3.63 20.37
N CYS A 56 -6.44 2.56 19.94
CA CYS A 56 -6.21 2.24 18.55
C CYS A 56 -6.95 0.95 18.18
N GLY A 57 -7.52 0.88 16.97
CA GLY A 57 -8.32 -0.26 16.53
C GLY A 57 -8.72 -0.18 15.05
N GLY A 58 -9.25 -1.28 14.51
CA GLY A 58 -9.75 -1.34 13.12
C GLY A 58 -8.69 -1.55 12.04
N GLY A 59 -7.45 -1.88 12.41
CA GLY A 59 -6.40 -2.33 11.49
C GLY A 59 -6.21 -3.85 11.52
N PRO A 60 -5.26 -4.41 10.73
CA PRO A 60 -4.67 -5.71 11.03
C PRO A 60 -4.34 -5.76 12.53
N GLY A 61 -4.90 -6.79 13.18
CA GLY A 61 -5.43 -6.74 14.55
C GLY A 61 -4.54 -6.08 15.60
N THR A 62 -5.16 -5.61 16.68
CA THR A 62 -4.44 -5.11 17.84
C THR A 62 -3.68 -6.25 18.52
N PHE A 63 -2.38 -6.09 18.69
CA PHE A 63 -1.53 -7.08 19.36
C PHE A 63 -0.69 -6.43 20.46
N ASP A 64 -0.13 -7.27 21.32
CA ASP A 64 0.73 -6.85 22.43
C ASP A 64 1.93 -6.06 21.92
N LEU A 65 2.33 -5.04 22.67
CA LEU A 65 3.42 -4.16 22.25
C LEU A 65 4.72 -4.96 22.07
N PRO A 66 5.29 -5.03 20.84
CA PRO A 66 6.50 -5.79 20.59
C PRO A 66 7.74 -5.02 21.06
N VAL A 67 8.93 -5.62 20.86
CA VAL A 67 10.19 -4.90 20.99
C VAL A 67 10.28 -3.87 19.87
N LEU A 68 10.47 -2.61 20.27
CA LEU A 68 10.56 -1.47 19.36
C LEU A 68 11.93 -0.80 19.44
N HIS A 69 12.39 -0.28 18.31
CA HIS A 69 13.68 0.41 18.20
C HIS A 69 13.47 1.91 18.01
N PRO A 70 14.19 2.78 18.74
CA PRO A 70 14.06 4.21 18.58
C PRO A 70 14.64 4.64 17.22
N THR A 71 13.86 5.40 16.44
CA THR A 71 14.36 5.95 15.17
C THR A 71 15.03 7.31 15.34
N GLY A 72 14.77 7.99 16.45
CA GLY A 72 15.15 9.40 16.68
C GLY A 72 14.34 10.41 15.86
N MET A 73 13.35 9.95 15.08
CA MET A 73 12.52 10.78 14.22
C MET A 73 11.15 11.05 14.86
N THR A 74 10.43 12.04 14.34
CA THR A 74 9.04 12.32 14.69
C THR A 74 8.17 12.34 13.43
N VAL A 75 6.92 11.89 13.54
CA VAL A 75 5.94 11.95 12.45
C VAL A 75 4.65 12.60 12.93
N LYS A 76 3.91 13.23 12.01
CA LYS A 76 2.57 13.75 12.27
C LYS A 76 1.54 12.61 12.21
N MET A 77 0.87 12.35 13.33
CA MET A 77 -0.18 11.35 13.44
C MET A 77 -1.56 12.03 13.58
N PRO A 78 -2.55 11.61 12.79
CA PRO A 78 -3.93 12.04 13.00
C PRO A 78 -4.52 11.32 14.21
N PHE A 79 -5.28 12.05 15.01
CA PHE A 79 -6.08 11.53 16.12
C PHE A 79 -7.49 12.11 16.03
N TRP A 80 -8.43 11.46 16.69
CA TRP A 80 -9.75 12.01 16.90
C TRP A 80 -10.16 11.89 18.37
N ARG A 81 -11.09 12.75 18.80
CA ARG A 81 -11.70 12.68 20.13
C ARG A 81 -13.13 13.20 20.10
N PHE A 82 -13.85 12.96 21.19
CA PHE A 82 -15.13 13.60 21.43
C PHE A 82 -14.92 15.05 21.89
N LYS A 83 -15.70 16.00 21.36
CA LYS A 83 -15.61 17.40 21.79
C LYS A 83 -16.09 17.52 23.23
N ASP A 84 -15.38 18.31 24.02
CA ASP A 84 -15.67 18.55 25.45
C ASP A 84 -15.78 17.26 26.30
N GLY A 85 -15.23 16.13 25.81
CA GLY A 85 -15.35 14.83 26.44
C GLY A 85 -16.73 14.16 26.33
N ILE A 86 -17.67 14.73 25.57
CA ILE A 86 -19.06 14.27 25.49
C ILE A 86 -19.23 13.20 24.40
N ARG A 87 -19.51 11.96 24.81
CA ARG A 87 -19.59 10.78 23.93
C ARG A 87 -20.92 10.71 23.18
N GLU A 88 -21.02 11.43 22.06
CA GLU A 88 -22.23 11.49 21.24
C GLU A 88 -21.95 11.34 19.74
N ALA A 89 -22.96 10.85 19.02
CA ALA A 89 -22.91 10.79 17.56
C ALA A 89 -22.71 12.21 16.98
N TYR A 90 -21.89 12.32 15.93
CA TYR A 90 -21.53 13.59 15.29
C TYR A 90 -20.78 14.59 16.19
N ASN A 91 -20.41 14.22 17.42
CA ASN A 91 -19.66 15.07 18.35
C ASN A 91 -18.16 14.73 18.38
N THR A 92 -17.55 14.52 17.21
CA THR A 92 -16.12 14.21 17.11
C THR A 92 -15.35 15.37 16.49
N GLU A 93 -14.08 15.50 16.87
CA GLU A 93 -13.11 16.37 16.21
C GLU A 93 -11.84 15.60 15.89
N GLN A 94 -11.17 16.00 14.81
CA GLN A 94 -9.88 15.47 14.39
C GLN A 94 -8.79 16.50 14.64
N PHE A 95 -7.62 16.03 15.05
CA PHE A 95 -6.43 16.85 15.25
C PHE A 95 -5.18 16.05 14.88
N THR A 96 -4.04 16.72 14.80
CA THR A 96 -2.76 16.09 14.44
C THR A 96 -1.71 16.42 15.48
N LEU A 97 -0.92 15.44 15.89
CA LEU A 97 0.21 15.64 16.79
C LEU A 97 1.51 15.14 16.16
N ALA A 98 2.60 15.89 16.37
CA ALA A 98 3.94 15.37 16.11
C ALA A 98 4.33 14.45 17.27
N VAL A 99 4.56 13.18 16.96
CA VAL A 99 4.88 12.15 17.95
C VAL A 99 6.17 11.42 17.60
N PRO A 100 6.91 10.89 18.59
CA PRO A 100 8.03 10.00 18.35
C PRO A 100 7.68 8.85 17.41
N LEU A 101 8.62 8.50 16.53
CA LEU A 101 8.52 7.35 15.66
C LEU A 101 9.42 6.22 16.15
N TRP A 102 8.84 5.03 16.29
CA TRP A 102 9.54 3.80 16.61
C TRP A 102 9.56 2.86 15.41
N GLU A 103 10.58 2.02 15.31
CA GLU A 103 10.68 0.98 14.31
C GLU A 103 10.25 -0.36 14.92
N TYR A 104 9.36 -1.06 14.21
CA TYR A 104 9.10 -2.48 14.42
C TYR A 104 9.66 -3.25 13.21
N ARG A 105 10.54 -4.22 13.48
CA ARG A 105 11.19 -5.03 12.44
C ARG A 105 10.40 -6.28 12.04
N GLY A 106 9.19 -6.44 12.58
CA GLY A 106 8.35 -7.59 12.27
C GLY A 106 8.96 -8.91 12.77
N GLU A 107 8.59 -10.00 12.10
CA GLU A 107 9.04 -11.37 12.37
C GLU A 107 10.33 -11.73 11.60
N GLY A 108 10.86 -10.81 10.80
CA GLY A 108 12.03 -10.99 9.95
C GLY A 108 11.99 -10.12 8.70
N ASP A 109 12.88 -10.40 7.74
CA ASP A 109 12.90 -9.70 6.46
C ASP A 109 11.64 -10.00 5.63
N HIS A 110 11.14 -9.01 4.91
CA HIS A 110 9.98 -9.23 4.03
C HIS A 110 10.37 -10.16 2.87
N PRO A 111 9.63 -11.26 2.60
CA PRO A 111 10.06 -12.28 1.63
C PRO A 111 10.19 -11.77 0.19
N VAL A 112 9.53 -10.65 -0.12
CA VAL A 112 9.57 -10.01 -1.46
C VAL A 112 10.37 -8.71 -1.48
N TRP A 113 10.36 -7.95 -0.38
CA TRP A 113 10.96 -6.61 -0.35
C TRP A 113 12.35 -6.61 0.28
N GLY A 114 12.72 -7.68 0.98
CA GLY A 114 13.96 -7.77 1.74
C GLY A 114 14.01 -6.75 2.89
N PRO A 115 15.21 -6.39 3.36
CA PRO A 115 15.38 -5.38 4.40
C PRO A 115 14.94 -4.00 3.88
N GLN A 116 14.30 -3.19 4.74
CA GLN A 116 13.84 -1.85 4.39
C GLN A 116 14.41 -0.79 5.34
N ASP A 117 14.72 0.39 4.78
CA ASP A 117 15.18 1.54 5.55
C ASP A 117 14.04 2.50 5.89
N VAL A 118 14.02 2.99 7.14
CA VAL A 118 12.98 3.89 7.64
C VAL A 118 12.89 5.18 6.83
N LYS A 119 14.02 5.80 6.45
CA LYS A 119 14.01 7.07 5.71
C LYS A 119 13.47 6.88 4.31
N VAL A 120 13.84 5.79 3.64
CA VAL A 120 13.31 5.43 2.33
C VAL A 120 11.79 5.25 2.39
N LEU A 121 11.28 4.48 3.35
CA LEU A 121 9.84 4.25 3.50
C LEU A 121 9.05 5.54 3.79
N LEU A 122 9.59 6.42 4.64
CA LEU A 122 8.98 7.72 4.89
C LEU A 122 8.99 8.63 3.66
N GLY A 123 10.07 8.63 2.89
CA GLY A 123 10.17 9.34 1.62
C GLY A 123 9.14 8.86 0.60
N ASP A 124 9.02 7.54 0.43
CA ASP A 124 8.03 6.93 -0.46
C ASP A 124 6.60 7.25 -0.04
N ARG A 125 6.32 7.33 1.27
CA ARG A 125 4.99 7.68 1.79
C ARG A 125 4.59 9.12 1.43
N ILE A 126 5.52 10.07 1.45
CA ILE A 126 5.25 11.44 0.99
C ILE A 126 4.86 11.43 -0.48
N LEU A 127 5.65 10.71 -1.30
CA LEU A 127 5.41 10.58 -2.73
C LEU A 127 4.13 9.79 -3.07
N ALA A 128 3.62 8.95 -2.18
CA ALA A 128 2.39 8.18 -2.41
C ALA A 128 1.12 9.07 -2.51
N HIS A 129 1.19 10.28 -1.96
CA HIS A 129 0.11 11.28 -2.01
C HIS A 129 0.27 12.31 -3.13
N ASP A 130 1.46 12.39 -3.76
CA ASP A 130 1.70 13.31 -4.84
C ASP A 130 0.87 12.92 -6.07
N THR A 131 0.14 13.91 -6.59
CA THR A 131 -0.49 13.79 -7.91
C THR A 131 0.65 13.67 -8.92
N PHE A 132 0.74 12.51 -9.56
CA PHE A 132 1.73 12.20 -10.59
C PHE A 132 1.64 13.26 -11.69
N LYS A 133 2.54 14.25 -11.64
CA LYS A 133 2.64 15.29 -12.67
C LYS A 133 3.83 14.96 -13.54
N LEU A 134 3.51 14.77 -14.81
CA LEU A 134 4.38 14.74 -15.97
C LEU A 134 4.96 13.36 -16.31
N PHE A 135 4.39 12.81 -17.38
CA PHE A 135 5.12 11.94 -18.29
C PHE A 135 6.46 12.58 -18.68
N PRO A 136 7.46 11.78 -19.07
CA PRO A 136 8.62 12.29 -19.79
C PRO A 136 8.19 13.25 -20.91
N ARG A 137 8.84 14.42 -21.03
CA ARG A 137 8.46 15.46 -22.03
C ARG A 137 8.37 14.93 -23.46
N ASN A 138 9.12 13.88 -23.79
CA ASN A 138 9.07 13.22 -25.10
C ASN A 138 7.79 12.39 -25.35
N TRP A 139 6.82 12.36 -24.43
CA TRP A 139 5.56 11.62 -24.55
C TRP A 139 4.36 12.53 -24.88
N GLU A 140 4.60 13.79 -25.27
CA GLU A 140 3.64 14.88 -25.52
C GLU A 140 2.58 14.67 -26.63
N LYS A 141 2.39 13.48 -27.19
CA LYS A 141 1.39 13.25 -28.27
C LYS A 141 0.56 11.98 -28.05
N VAL A 142 -0.63 12.20 -27.46
CA VAL A 142 -1.99 11.63 -27.67
C VAL A 142 -2.22 10.12 -27.93
N GLU A 143 -1.21 9.28 -28.14
CA GLU A 143 -1.41 7.88 -28.55
C GLU A 143 -0.86 6.85 -27.56
N VAL A 144 -0.64 7.24 -26.30
CA VAL A 144 -0.27 6.29 -25.24
C VAL A 144 -1.54 5.64 -24.71
N PHE A 145 -2.15 4.78 -25.53
CA PHE A 145 -3.29 3.94 -25.14
C PHE A 145 -2.83 2.84 -24.19
N ARG A 146 -2.44 3.22 -22.98
CA ARG A 146 -2.26 2.29 -21.85
C ARG A 146 -3.59 1.94 -21.16
N GLY A 147 -4.69 2.40 -21.75
CA GLY A 147 -6.04 2.27 -21.22
C GLY A 147 -6.93 1.18 -21.84
N GLU A 148 -6.37 0.23 -22.61
CA GLU A 148 -7.15 -0.90 -23.13
C GLU A 148 -7.48 -1.95 -22.06
N PHE A 149 -6.79 -1.93 -20.92
CA PHE A 149 -7.12 -2.78 -19.79
C PHE A 149 -8.06 -2.02 -18.87
N CYS A 150 -9.36 -2.27 -19.02
CA CYS A 150 -10.39 -1.70 -18.16
C CYS A 150 -10.03 -1.92 -16.69
N LEU A 151 -9.66 -0.84 -16.01
CA LEU A 151 -9.96 -0.69 -14.59
C LEU A 151 -11.48 -0.61 -14.53
N THR A 152 -12.11 -1.47 -13.73
CA THR A 152 -13.54 -1.36 -13.48
C THR A 152 -13.86 0.09 -13.06
N ASN A 153 -14.60 0.81 -13.90
CA ASN A 153 -15.22 2.13 -13.66
C ASN A 153 -14.38 3.42 -13.73
N ILE A 154 -13.17 3.44 -14.30
CA ILE A 154 -12.43 4.71 -14.51
C ILE A 154 -12.01 4.86 -15.97
N GLY A 155 -12.61 5.84 -16.66
CA GLY A 155 -12.22 6.19 -18.02
C GLY A 155 -10.79 6.74 -18.06
N ASN A 156 -9.90 6.05 -18.79
CA ASN A 156 -8.57 6.55 -19.07
C ASN A 156 -8.65 7.80 -19.96
N ARG A 157 -7.84 8.82 -19.64
CA ARG A 157 -7.74 10.04 -20.46
C ARG A 157 -6.40 10.02 -21.21
N PRO A 158 -6.33 10.48 -22.46
CA PRO A 158 -5.10 10.48 -23.26
C PRO A 158 -3.90 11.22 -22.61
N ASN A 159 -4.18 12.07 -21.62
CA ASN A 159 -3.21 12.84 -20.87
C ASN A 159 -2.93 12.31 -19.46
N ARG A 160 -3.37 11.09 -19.11
CA ARG A 160 -3.20 10.53 -17.75
C ARG A 160 -3.17 9.01 -17.74
N ASP A 161 -2.08 8.43 -17.23
CA ASP A 161 -1.88 6.98 -17.08
C ASP A 161 -2.30 6.56 -15.67
N TYR A 162 -3.62 6.46 -15.45
CA TYR A 162 -4.15 6.14 -14.13
C TYR A 162 -3.64 4.78 -13.62
N MET A 163 -3.51 3.79 -14.49
CA MET A 163 -2.96 2.47 -14.10
C MET A 163 -1.50 2.59 -13.63
N GLY A 164 -0.64 3.30 -14.37
CA GLY A 164 0.74 3.56 -13.94
C GLY A 164 0.80 4.30 -12.60
N GLU A 165 -0.05 5.32 -12.40
CA GLU A 165 -0.16 6.03 -11.12
C GLU A 165 -0.54 5.07 -9.97
N GLN A 166 -1.49 4.16 -10.21
CA GLN A 166 -1.88 3.16 -9.22
C GLN A 166 -0.73 2.20 -8.90
N LEU A 167 -0.05 1.66 -9.90
CA LEU A 167 1.07 0.74 -9.71
C LEU A 167 2.24 1.40 -8.97
N ALA A 168 2.57 2.64 -9.30
CA ALA A 168 3.60 3.40 -8.59
C ALA A 168 3.18 3.67 -7.13
N ARG A 169 1.90 3.99 -6.89
CA ARG A 169 1.37 4.16 -5.53
C ARG A 169 1.43 2.87 -4.71
N LEU A 170 1.08 1.74 -5.31
CA LEU A 170 1.17 0.43 -4.67
C LEU A 170 2.62 0.07 -4.33
N TYR A 171 3.56 0.32 -5.24
CA TYR A 171 5.00 0.13 -5.00
C TYR A 171 5.48 0.94 -3.78
N ARG A 172 5.15 2.24 -3.72
CA ARG A 172 5.52 3.15 -2.62
C ARG A 172 4.93 2.72 -1.27
N ARG A 173 3.79 2.02 -1.30
CA ARG A 173 3.15 1.44 -0.12
C ARG A 173 3.57 0.00 0.14
N ARG A 174 4.53 -0.53 -0.63
CA ARG A 174 4.99 -1.93 -0.60
C ARG A 174 3.85 -2.94 -0.71
N GLN A 175 2.75 -2.53 -1.35
CA GLN A 175 1.55 -3.33 -1.49
C GLN A 175 1.66 -4.21 -2.72
N LEU A 176 1.67 -5.51 -2.51
CA LEU A 176 1.78 -6.51 -3.58
C LEU A 176 0.42 -6.74 -4.27
N LEU A 177 0.50 -7.22 -5.51
CA LEU A 177 -0.64 -7.64 -6.30
C LEU A 177 -0.66 -9.17 -6.40
N SER A 178 -1.86 -9.73 -6.58
CA SER A 178 -2.03 -11.17 -6.82
C SER A 178 -2.54 -11.38 -8.24
N LEU A 179 -1.79 -12.14 -9.04
CA LEU A 179 -2.21 -12.63 -10.35
C LEU A 179 -2.83 -14.02 -10.17
N HIS A 180 -4.05 -14.18 -10.64
CA HIS A 180 -4.77 -15.44 -10.63
C HIS A 180 -4.95 -15.91 -12.07
N HIS A 181 -4.48 -17.11 -12.36
CA HIS A 181 -4.76 -17.83 -13.60
C HIS A 181 -5.78 -18.92 -13.29
N HIS A 182 -7.02 -18.70 -13.74
CA HIS A 182 -8.16 -19.59 -13.54
C HIS A 182 -8.14 -20.71 -14.59
N ARG A 183 -7.81 -21.92 -14.16
CA ARG A 183 -7.51 -23.06 -15.05
C ARG A 183 -8.74 -23.89 -15.43
N VAL A 184 -9.80 -23.81 -14.63
CA VAL A 184 -11.01 -24.64 -14.78
C VAL A 184 -12.20 -23.81 -15.26
N ALA A 185 -12.45 -22.66 -14.64
CA ALA A 185 -13.54 -21.76 -15.01
C ALA A 185 -13.06 -20.32 -14.98
N SER A 186 -13.20 -19.61 -16.08
CA SER A 186 -12.92 -18.17 -16.14
C SER A 186 -13.86 -17.38 -15.22
N VAL A 187 -13.37 -16.27 -14.66
CA VAL A 187 -14.20 -15.40 -13.81
C VAL A 187 -15.04 -14.44 -14.66
N GLY A 188 -16.30 -14.25 -14.26
CA GLY A 188 -17.24 -13.32 -14.89
C GLY A 188 -17.45 -13.61 -16.39
N CYS A 189 -17.25 -12.59 -17.23
CA CYS A 189 -17.48 -12.64 -18.68
C CYS A 189 -16.32 -13.25 -19.48
N GLY A 190 -15.68 -14.32 -19.00
CA GLY A 190 -14.65 -15.04 -19.76
C GLY A 190 -13.21 -14.55 -19.56
N TYR A 191 -12.83 -14.15 -18.34
CA TYR A 191 -11.46 -13.73 -18.02
C TYR A 191 -10.69 -14.85 -17.30
N PRO A 192 -9.78 -15.58 -17.98
CA PRO A 192 -8.93 -16.60 -17.35
C PRO A 192 -7.79 -16.00 -16.51
N TYR A 193 -7.45 -14.72 -16.68
CA TYR A 193 -6.41 -14.06 -15.89
C TYR A 193 -7.00 -12.84 -15.17
N THR A 194 -6.87 -12.79 -13.85
CA THR A 194 -7.33 -11.64 -13.05
C THR A 194 -6.23 -11.16 -12.11
N VAL A 195 -6.12 -9.85 -11.93
CA VAL A 195 -5.18 -9.24 -10.99
C VAL A 195 -5.97 -8.55 -9.89
N THR A 196 -5.63 -8.83 -8.64
CA THR A 196 -6.26 -8.24 -7.46
C THR A 196 -5.24 -7.46 -6.64
N GLN A 197 -5.69 -6.38 -6.01
CA GLN A 197 -4.99 -5.72 -4.91
C GLN A 197 -5.32 -6.47 -3.62
N GLY A 198 -4.34 -7.19 -3.06
CA GLY A 198 -4.59 -8.14 -1.96
C GLY A 198 -5.42 -9.35 -2.42
N SER A 199 -6.28 -9.88 -1.53
CA SER A 199 -7.02 -11.12 -1.77
C SER A 199 -8.34 -10.94 -2.53
N THR A 200 -8.97 -9.76 -2.48
CA THR A 200 -10.38 -9.63 -2.93
C THR A 200 -10.69 -8.40 -3.77
N THR A 201 -9.86 -7.35 -3.77
CA THR A 201 -10.16 -6.12 -4.53
C THR A 201 -9.69 -6.28 -5.97
N PRO A 202 -10.59 -6.35 -6.97
CA PRO A 202 -10.19 -6.48 -8.37
C PRO A 202 -9.44 -5.22 -8.84
N LEU A 203 -8.33 -5.42 -9.55
CA LEU A 203 -7.60 -4.35 -10.21
C LEU A 203 -7.88 -4.37 -11.72
N THR A 204 -7.58 -5.49 -12.37
CA THR A 204 -7.78 -5.65 -13.83
C THR A 204 -7.87 -7.13 -14.22
N ALA A 205 -8.26 -7.43 -15.45
CA ALA A 205 -8.43 -8.79 -15.95
C ALA A 205 -8.13 -8.88 -17.45
N PHE A 206 -7.72 -10.06 -17.92
CA PHE A 206 -7.29 -10.32 -19.29
C PHE A 206 -7.95 -11.58 -19.85
N ARG A 207 -8.34 -11.51 -21.12
CA ARG A 207 -8.97 -12.63 -21.85
C ARG A 207 -7.92 -13.60 -22.38
N THR A 208 -6.71 -13.12 -22.64
CA THR A 208 -5.63 -13.90 -23.24
C THR A 208 -4.31 -13.73 -22.48
N LEU A 209 -3.43 -14.73 -22.60
CA LEU A 209 -2.06 -14.64 -22.07
C LEU A 209 -1.28 -13.50 -22.75
N TYR A 210 -1.56 -13.24 -24.03
CA TYR A 210 -0.94 -12.16 -24.79
C TYR A 210 -1.26 -10.77 -24.21
N GLU A 211 -2.52 -10.52 -23.86
CA GLU A 211 -2.96 -9.30 -23.18
C GLU A 211 -2.25 -9.11 -21.84
N LEU A 212 -2.19 -10.17 -21.01
CA LEU A 212 -1.47 -10.16 -19.74
C LEU A 212 0.02 -9.81 -19.93
N HIS A 213 0.70 -10.48 -20.86
CA HIS A 213 2.12 -10.22 -21.13
C HIS A 213 2.39 -8.80 -21.62
N LYS A 214 1.50 -8.26 -22.47
CA LYS A 214 1.59 -6.85 -22.89
C LYS A 214 1.54 -5.91 -21.69
N TRP A 215 0.59 -6.13 -20.78
CA TRP A 215 0.45 -5.32 -19.57
C TRP A 215 1.67 -5.42 -18.65
N LEU A 216 2.14 -6.65 -18.36
CA LEU A 216 3.34 -6.87 -17.54
C LEU A 216 4.56 -6.13 -18.11
N LYS A 217 4.79 -6.29 -19.42
CA LYS A 217 5.91 -5.63 -20.12
C LYS A 217 5.79 -4.10 -20.11
N ALA A 218 4.58 -3.57 -20.30
CA ALA A 218 4.35 -2.13 -20.37
C ALA A 218 4.72 -1.40 -19.08
N TYR A 219 4.51 -2.04 -17.93
CA TYR A 219 4.77 -1.46 -16.63
C TYR A 219 6.03 -2.02 -15.94
N GLY A 220 6.81 -2.86 -16.63
CA GLY A 220 8.01 -3.48 -16.06
C GLY A 220 7.70 -4.33 -14.82
N LEU A 221 6.60 -5.08 -14.86
CA LEU A 221 6.11 -5.87 -13.74
C LEU A 221 6.69 -7.29 -13.79
N SER A 222 7.03 -7.82 -12.62
CA SER A 222 7.58 -9.17 -12.49
C SER A 222 6.67 -10.03 -11.60
N PRO A 223 6.10 -11.13 -12.14
CA PRO A 223 5.49 -12.15 -11.32
C PRO A 223 6.56 -12.99 -10.61
N VAL A 224 6.34 -13.26 -9.33
CA VAL A 224 7.20 -14.05 -8.43
C VAL A 224 6.33 -14.99 -7.60
N ASN A 225 6.95 -15.98 -6.95
CA ASN A 225 6.30 -16.87 -5.99
C ASN A 225 5.00 -17.50 -6.52
N GLU A 226 5.10 -18.27 -7.60
CA GLU A 226 3.96 -18.99 -8.16
C GLU A 226 3.57 -20.17 -7.28
N VAL A 227 2.29 -20.23 -6.93
CA VAL A 227 1.67 -21.32 -6.17
C VAL A 227 0.55 -21.91 -7.01
N ARG A 228 0.69 -23.17 -7.37
CA ARG A 228 -0.33 -23.91 -8.13
C ARG A 228 -1.31 -24.58 -7.19
N GLN A 229 -2.60 -24.31 -7.38
CA GLN A 229 -3.72 -24.99 -6.72
C GLN A 229 -4.54 -25.74 -7.77
N ASP A 230 -5.56 -26.47 -7.33
CA ASP A 230 -6.35 -27.36 -8.19
C ASP A 230 -7.03 -26.62 -9.35
N SER A 231 -7.68 -25.49 -9.05
CA SER A 231 -8.46 -24.70 -10.01
C SER A 231 -7.82 -23.37 -10.42
N VAL A 232 -6.84 -22.89 -9.67
CA VAL A 232 -6.21 -21.59 -9.86
C VAL A 232 -4.70 -21.67 -9.62
N THR A 233 -3.92 -21.00 -10.45
CA THR A 233 -2.51 -20.70 -10.15
C THR A 233 -2.43 -19.25 -9.69
N VAL A 234 -1.79 -19.02 -8.54
CA VAL A 234 -1.63 -17.68 -7.97
C VAL A 234 -0.16 -17.29 -8.00
N SER A 235 0.15 -16.13 -8.56
CA SER A 235 1.50 -15.54 -8.55
C SER A 235 1.45 -14.17 -7.90
N THR A 236 2.50 -13.79 -7.20
CA THR A 236 2.65 -12.44 -6.64
C THR A 236 3.23 -11.52 -7.69
N ILE A 237 2.66 -10.34 -7.92
CA ILE A 237 3.27 -9.32 -8.77
C ILE A 237 3.85 -8.22 -7.88
N VAL A 238 5.11 -7.90 -8.12
CA VAL A 238 5.78 -6.72 -7.55
C VAL A 238 5.45 -5.52 -8.43
N PRO A 239 4.74 -4.48 -7.92
CA PRO A 239 4.53 -3.25 -8.69
C PRO A 239 5.85 -2.56 -9.00
N ASN A 240 5.81 -1.52 -9.83
CA ASN A 240 7.00 -0.78 -10.22
C ASN A 240 6.68 0.73 -10.23
N ALA A 241 7.55 1.53 -9.62
CA ALA A 241 7.45 2.99 -9.63
C ALA A 241 8.46 3.67 -10.57
N ASP A 242 9.41 2.92 -11.15
CA ASP A 242 10.39 3.45 -12.08
C ASP A 242 9.81 3.59 -13.48
N TYR A 243 9.29 4.77 -13.77
CA TYR A 243 8.67 5.11 -15.04
C TYR A 243 9.65 5.06 -16.23
N THR A 244 10.95 5.10 -15.99
CA THR A 244 11.95 5.04 -17.06
C THR A 244 12.00 3.65 -17.71
N THR A 245 11.57 2.62 -16.98
CA THR A 245 11.47 1.24 -17.45
C THR A 245 10.16 0.92 -18.18
N TRP A 246 9.17 1.84 -18.14
CA TRP A 246 7.85 1.60 -18.69
C TRP A 246 7.81 1.74 -20.22
N GLN A 247 7.05 0.87 -20.89
CA GLN A 247 6.93 0.82 -22.35
C GLN A 247 5.52 1.21 -22.82
N LYS A 248 5.39 1.76 -24.03
CA LYS A 248 4.08 2.14 -24.58
C LYS A 248 3.26 0.88 -24.89
N LEU A 249 2.00 0.83 -24.44
CA LEU A 249 1.00 -0.13 -24.94
C LEU A 249 0.53 0.40 -26.31
N ARG A 250 0.93 -0.24 -27.41
CA ARG A 250 0.42 0.09 -28.75
C ARG A 250 -0.85 -0.75 -29.01
N ALA A 251 -1.95 -0.07 -29.32
CA ALA A 251 -3.10 -0.69 -29.98
C ALA A 251 -2.64 -1.21 -31.35
N ALA A 252 -3.04 -2.41 -31.71
CA ALA A 252 -2.54 -3.09 -32.89
C ALA A 252 -3.00 -2.41 -34.19
N HIS A 253 -2.10 -1.67 -34.84
CA HIS A 253 -2.03 -1.51 -36.30
C HIS A 253 -0.59 -1.24 -36.74
N GLN A 254 0.34 -2.13 -36.37
CA GLN A 254 1.63 -2.21 -37.05
C GLN A 254 1.93 -3.66 -37.43
N PRO A 255 2.32 -3.93 -38.70
CA PRO A 255 2.84 -5.22 -39.08
C PRO A 255 4.18 -5.47 -38.39
N LEU A 256 4.45 -6.75 -38.14
CA LEU A 256 5.61 -7.25 -37.42
C LEU A 256 6.90 -7.01 -38.22
N GLU A 257 7.92 -6.45 -37.57
CA GLU A 257 9.34 -6.67 -37.87
C GLU A 257 9.92 -7.66 -36.86
#